data_AF-A0ABD1A9Q6-F1
#
_entry.id   AF-A0ABD1A9Q6-F1
#
_cell.length_a   1.000
_cell.length_b   1.000
_cell.length_c   1.000
_cell.angle_alpha   90.00
_cell.angle_beta   90.00
_cell.angle_gamma   90.00
#
_symmetry.space_group_name_H-M   'P 1'
#
loop_
_entity.id
_entity.type
_entity.pdbx_description
1 polymer ?
#
loop_
_entity_poly.entity_id
_entity_poly.type
_entity_poly.pdbx_seq_one_letter_code
_entity_poly.pdbx_strand_id
1 'polypeptide(L)'
;MTQKSNLFKGQKKKKTVALNRHGKSVQTRKGKRNVKPTKSTKELDSDKEITKFINHCNEVKAANAACKEGGQLNIIKAESQAEPSKKSSKK
;
A
#
# COMPACT_ATOMS: atom_id res chain seq x y z
N MET A 1 38.33 -5.35 -11.57
CA MET A 1 37.75 -4.55 -10.47
C MET A 1 36.98 -3.38 -11.09
N THR A 2 35.74 -3.60 -11.52
CA THR A 2 34.93 -2.62 -12.28
C THR A 2 33.71 -2.20 -11.48
N GLN A 3 33.89 -1.08 -10.77
CA GLN A 3 33.02 0.09 -10.71
C GLN A 3 31.48 -0.12 -10.63
N LYS A 4 31.00 -0.26 -9.38
CA LYS A 4 29.87 0.51 -8.82
C LYS A 4 28.68 0.81 -9.75
N SER A 5 27.97 -0.23 -10.18
CA SER A 5 26.76 -0.12 -11.01
C SER A 5 25.61 0.69 -10.40
N ASN A 6 25.63 0.96 -9.09
CA ASN A 6 24.60 1.72 -8.38
C ASN A 6 25.00 3.17 -8.02
N LEU A 7 26.19 3.65 -8.40
CA LEU A 7 26.65 5.01 -8.05
C LEU A 7 26.33 6.10 -9.08
N PHE A 8 25.70 5.78 -10.21
CA PHE A 8 25.25 6.81 -11.13
C PHE A 8 24.00 7.51 -10.58
N LYS A 9 24.23 8.59 -9.82
CA LYS A 9 23.22 9.63 -9.53
C LYS A 9 22.57 10.03 -10.87
N GLY A 10 21.27 9.80 -10.99
CA GLY A 10 20.48 10.22 -12.16
C GLY A 10 19.83 9.09 -12.97
N GLN A 11 20.23 7.83 -12.81
CA GLN A 11 19.51 6.72 -13.46
C GLN A 11 18.22 6.38 -12.71
N LYS A 12 17.14 7.07 -13.05
CA LYS A 12 15.77 6.67 -12.65
C LYS A 12 15.44 5.38 -13.40
N LYS A 13 15.51 4.22 -12.73
CA LYS A 13 14.95 2.97 -13.28
C LYS A 13 13.43 3.16 -13.43
N LYS A 14 12.98 3.53 -14.63
CA LYS A 14 11.56 3.51 -14.98
C LYS A 14 11.13 2.05 -15.05
N LYS A 15 10.63 1.51 -13.93
CA LYS A 15 9.95 0.21 -13.93
C LYS A 15 8.58 0.41 -14.58
N THR A 16 8.53 0.39 -15.90
CA THR A 16 7.25 0.31 -16.62
C THR A 16 6.62 -1.03 -16.28
N VAL A 17 5.38 -0.99 -15.81
CA VAL A 17 4.63 -2.22 -15.50
C VAL A 17 4.30 -2.89 -16.82
N ALA A 18 4.78 -4.12 -17.01
CA ALA A 18 4.45 -4.90 -18.19
C ALA A 18 2.94 -5.08 -18.28
N LEU A 19 2.39 -4.91 -19.49
CA LEU A 19 0.98 -5.16 -19.75
C LEU A 19 0.67 -6.65 -19.56
N ASN A 20 -0.57 -6.96 -19.21
CA ASN A 20 -1.03 -8.34 -19.10
C ASN A 20 -0.95 -9.04 -20.48
N ARG A 21 -1.09 -10.37 -20.55
CA ARG A 21 -1.02 -11.18 -21.78
C ARG A 21 -1.95 -10.70 -22.91
N HIS A 22 -2.97 -9.91 -22.58
CA HIS A 22 -3.93 -9.30 -23.51
C HIS A 22 -3.72 -7.80 -23.73
N GLY A 23 -2.55 -7.24 -23.39
CA GLY A 23 -2.23 -5.83 -23.60
C GLY A 23 -3.04 -4.85 -22.74
N LYS A 24 -3.70 -5.33 -21.68
CA LYS A 24 -4.45 -4.46 -20.75
C LYS A 24 -3.54 -3.99 -19.62
N SER A 25 -3.71 -2.74 -19.20
CA SER A 25 -3.05 -2.20 -18.01
C SER A 25 -3.58 -2.90 -16.76
N VAL A 26 -2.70 -3.22 -15.82
CA VAL A 26 -3.08 -3.87 -14.57
C VAL A 26 -3.76 -2.83 -13.67
N GLN A 27 -5.06 -2.95 -13.45
CA GLN A 27 -5.78 -2.09 -12.51
C GLN A 27 -5.52 -2.55 -11.07
N THR A 28 -4.80 -1.75 -10.31
CA THR A 28 -4.56 -1.98 -8.88
C THR A 28 -5.40 -1.03 -8.04
N ARG A 29 -6.12 -1.57 -7.05
CA ARG A 29 -6.84 -0.76 -6.05
C ARG A 29 -5.86 0.16 -5.31
N LYS A 30 -6.28 1.40 -5.00
CA LYS A 30 -5.51 2.36 -4.20
C LYS A 30 -4.96 1.68 -2.94
N GLY A 31 -3.65 1.83 -2.70
CA GLY A 31 -2.96 1.22 -1.56
C GLY A 31 -2.48 -0.22 -1.77
N LYS A 32 -2.84 -0.89 -2.87
CA LYS A 32 -2.37 -2.25 -3.20
C LYS A 32 -1.14 -2.19 -4.10
N ARG A 33 -0.07 -2.91 -3.72
CA ARG A 33 1.14 -3.03 -4.55
C ARG A 33 0.82 -3.79 -5.84
N ASN A 34 1.30 -3.27 -6.98
CA ASN A 34 1.15 -3.91 -8.29
C ASN A 34 1.82 -5.28 -8.38
N VAL A 35 2.98 -5.43 -7.74
CA VAL A 35 3.67 -6.71 -7.58
C VAL A 35 3.86 -6.94 -6.10
N LYS A 36 3.36 -8.08 -5.59
CA LYS A 36 3.62 -8.49 -4.21
C LYS A 36 5.11 -8.84 -4.08
N PRO A 37 5.82 -8.30 -3.08
CA PRO A 37 7.19 -8.72 -2.81
C PRO A 37 7.19 -10.22 -2.46
N THR A 38 8.12 -10.96 -3.03
CA THR A 38 8.27 -12.41 -2.80
C THR A 38 8.86 -12.74 -1.44
N LYS A 39 9.54 -11.79 -0.80
CA LYS A 39 10.11 -11.90 0.55
C LYS A 39 9.75 -10.66 1.37
N SER A 40 9.29 -10.86 2.60
CA SER A 40 9.18 -9.81 3.61
C SER A 40 10.57 -9.53 4.17
N THR A 41 11.07 -8.32 3.95
CA THR A 41 12.31 -7.83 4.59
C THR A 41 11.94 -6.97 5.78
N LYS A 42 12.79 -6.93 6.82
CA LYS A 42 12.56 -6.13 8.03
C LYS A 42 12.31 -4.66 7.71
N GLU A 43 13.04 -4.11 6.74
CA GLU A 43 12.85 -2.75 6.22
C GLU A 43 11.42 -2.51 5.69
N LEU A 44 10.87 -3.47 4.95
CA LEU A 44 9.50 -3.35 4.41
C LEU A 44 8.43 -3.38 5.51
N ASP A 45 8.72 -4.01 6.65
CA ASP A 45 7.79 -4.05 7.78
C ASP A 45 7.86 -2.73 8.57
N SER A 46 9.06 -2.19 8.80
CA SER A 46 9.23 -0.84 9.37
C SER A 46 8.57 0.24 8.50
N ASP A 47 8.72 0.17 7.17
CA ASP A 47 8.07 1.10 6.24
C ASP A 47 6.53 1.06 6.33
N LYS A 48 5.94 -0.12 6.58
CA LYS A 48 4.49 -0.25 6.75
C LYS A 48 4.02 0.43 8.04
N GLU A 49 4.75 0.27 9.13
CA GLU A 49 4.42 0.88 10.42
C GLU A 49 4.47 2.41 10.33
N ILE A 50 5.53 2.94 9.70
CA ILE A 50 5.67 4.38 9.43
C ILE A 50 4.52 4.87 8.55
N THR A 51 4.21 4.17 7.47
CA THR A 51 3.10 4.53 6.56
C THR A 51 1.76 4.53 7.29
N LYS A 52 1.51 3.53 8.14
CA LYS A 52 0.27 3.43 8.93
C LYS A 52 0.13 4.59 9.91
N PHE A 53 1.22 4.96 10.58
CA PHE A 53 1.26 6.11 11.48
C PHE A 53 0.95 7.41 10.74
N ILE A 54 1.63 7.66 9.61
CA ILE A 54 1.41 8.86 8.80
C ILE A 54 -0.05 8.96 8.32
N ASN A 55 -0.62 7.84 7.85
CA ASN A 55 -2.02 7.82 7.41
C ASN A 55 -2.99 8.15 8.54
N HIS A 56 -2.78 7.56 9.73
CA HIS A 56 -3.60 7.86 10.90
C HIS A 56 -3.52 9.35 11.28
N CYS A 57 -2.33 9.94 11.30
CA CYS A 57 -2.17 11.37 11.58
C CYS A 57 -2.89 12.25 10.54
N ASN A 58 -2.82 11.89 9.26
CA ASN A 58 -3.50 12.61 8.19
C ASN A 58 -5.03 12.50 8.31
N GLU A 59 -5.54 11.31 8.62
CA GLU A 59 -6.97 11.07 8.85
C GLU A 59 -7.49 11.90 10.03
N VAL A 60 -6.79 11.89 11.16
CA VAL A 60 -7.14 12.70 12.34
C VAL A 60 -7.09 14.19 12.02
N LYS A 61 -6.06 14.64 11.29
CA LYS A 61 -5.95 16.05 10.89
C LYS A 61 -7.11 16.48 9.99
N ALA A 62 -7.51 15.64 9.04
CA ALA A 62 -8.64 15.91 8.16
C ALA A 62 -9.98 15.93 8.93
N ALA A 63 -10.17 14.97 9.85
CA ALA A 63 -11.36 14.94 10.71
C ALA A 63 -11.46 16.20 11.58
N ASN A 64 -10.36 16.60 12.22
CA ASN A 64 -10.32 17.81 13.06
C ASN A 64 -10.60 19.09 12.27
N ALA A 65 -10.06 19.19 11.05
CA ALA A 65 -10.35 20.32 10.16
C ALA A 65 -11.85 20.38 9.81
N ALA A 66 -12.47 19.25 9.48
CA ALA A 66 -13.90 19.18 9.19
C ALA A 66 -14.76 19.54 10.41
N CYS A 67 -14.41 19.02 11.60
CA CYS A 67 -15.11 19.33 12.85
C CYS A 67 -15.06 20.83 13.18
N LYS A 68 -13.95 21.52 12.87
CA LYS A 68 -13.82 22.97 13.06
C LYS A 68 -14.76 23.76 12.15
N GLU A 69 -14.98 23.30 10.93
CA GLU A 69 -15.91 23.90 9.95
C GLU A 69 -17.40 23.49 10.20
N GLY A 70 -17.68 22.82 11.32
CA GLY A 70 -19.03 22.37 11.69
C GLY A 70 -19.49 21.07 11.01
N GLY A 71 -18.62 20.41 10.23
CA GLY A 71 -18.89 19.10 9.63
C GLY A 71 -18.45 17.95 10.54
N GLN A 72 -19.32 16.99 10.82
CA GLN A 72 -18.95 15.77 11.56
C GLN A 72 -18.48 14.67 10.59
N LEU A 73 -17.21 14.29 10.67
CA LEU A 73 -16.68 13.10 10.01
C LEU A 73 -16.36 12.03 11.06
N ASN A 74 -16.98 10.86 10.94
CA ASN A 74 -16.65 9.70 11.77
C ASN A 74 -15.54 8.88 11.12
N ILE A 75 -14.45 8.63 11.87
CA ILE A 75 -13.39 7.71 11.44
C ILE A 75 -13.92 6.28 11.54
N ILE A 76 -14.40 5.72 10.41
CA ILE A 76 -14.83 4.33 10.36
C ILE A 76 -13.57 3.46 10.37
N LYS A 77 -13.37 2.74 11.49
CA LYS A 77 -12.36 1.68 11.57
C LYS A 77 -12.72 0.61 10.53
N ALA A 78 -11.87 0.41 9.53
CA ALA A 78 -12.06 -0.72 8.62
C ALA A 78 -12.04 -2.02 9.44
N GLU A 79 -13.09 -2.83 9.32
CA GLU A 79 -13.15 -4.17 9.92
C GLU A 79 -11.88 -4.93 9.56
N SER A 80 -11.19 -5.43 10.58
CA SER A 80 -10.07 -6.36 10.39
C SER A 80 -10.57 -7.50 9.52
N GLN A 81 -9.97 -7.65 8.34
CA GLN A 81 -10.34 -8.64 7.34
C GLN A 81 -10.71 -9.99 7.97
N ALA A 82 -11.88 -10.49 7.59
CA ALA A 82 -12.48 -11.75 7.98
C ALA A 82 -11.45 -12.90 8.11
N GLU A 83 -11.53 -13.62 9.23
CA GLU A 83 -11.03 -14.98 9.38
C GLU A 83 -11.38 -15.83 8.14
N PRO A 84 -10.47 -16.66 7.61
CA PRO A 84 -10.77 -17.51 6.48
C PRO A 84 -11.93 -18.44 6.87
N SER A 85 -13.07 -18.26 6.21
CA SER A 85 -14.24 -19.11 6.34
C SER A 85 -13.82 -20.58 6.25
N LYS A 86 -13.96 -21.33 7.35
CA LYS A 86 -13.84 -22.79 7.33
C LYS A 86 -14.80 -23.30 6.26
N LYS A 87 -14.28 -23.90 5.19
CA LYS A 87 -15.08 -24.64 4.21
C LYS A 87 -15.84 -25.72 4.99
N SER A 88 -17.15 -25.60 5.07
CA SER A 88 -18.02 -26.72 5.42
C SER A 88 -17.91 -27.75 4.30
N SER A 89 -17.29 -28.89 4.62
CA SER A 89 -17.38 -30.09 3.79
C SER A 89 -18.81 -30.59 3.85
N LYS A 90 -19.54 -30.47 2.74
CA LYS A 90 -20.83 -31.14 2.54
C LYS A 90 -20.85 -31.82 1.17
N LYS A 91 -20.43 -33.08 1.13
CA LYS A 91 -21.19 -34.22 0.60
C LYS A 91 -20.42 -35.50 0.83
#